data_AF-A0A3B9XHV1-F1
#
_entry.id   AF-A0A3B9XHV1-F1
#
_cell.length_a   1.000
_cell.length_b   1.000
_cell.length_c   1.000
_cell.angle_alpha   90.00
_cell.angle_beta   90.00
_cell.angle_gamma   90.00
#
_symmetry.space_group_name_H-M   'P 1'
#
loop_
_entity.id
_entity.type
_entity.pdbx_description
1 polymer ?
#
loop_
_entity_poly.entity_id
_entity_poly.type
_entity_poly.pdbx_seq_one_letter_code
_entity_poly.pdbx_strand_id
1 'polypeptide(L)'
;MICWTSLKRRFSFEVLLVILLLGSGLAMYFWGFHNSLDARFYYSQGESLRFFEGLTTVEVEKYKRQEIFDFLFIAAYSGLFVRVLGLLFPKKLLLKSLGLVPGVLDVIETVTIMLVLLGIVPLAPLGLGFVTGAKWVASGLVLLFVAVASVRRKFI
;
A
#
# COMPACT_ATOMS: atom_id res chain seq x y z
N MET A 1 -2.99 -39.14 -4.85
CA MET A 1 -3.74 -38.74 -3.64
C MET A 1 -3.35 -37.31 -3.27
N ILE A 2 -4.12 -36.31 -3.71
CA ILE A 2 -3.88 -34.89 -3.36
C ILE A 2 -4.44 -34.68 -1.96
N CYS A 3 -3.56 -34.39 -1.00
CA CYS A 3 -3.91 -34.17 0.39
C CYS A 3 -4.82 -32.93 0.53
N TRP A 4 -6.13 -33.18 0.68
CA TRP A 4 -7.22 -32.19 0.77
C TRP A 4 -7.03 -31.15 1.89
N THR A 5 -6.23 -31.47 2.92
CA THR A 5 -5.95 -30.56 4.04
C THR A 5 -5.07 -29.37 3.63
N SER A 6 -4.25 -29.49 2.58
CA SER A 6 -3.41 -28.38 2.12
C SER A 6 -4.16 -27.32 1.31
N LEU A 7 -5.29 -27.69 0.68
CA LEU A 7 -6.10 -26.78 -0.14
C LEU A 7 -6.99 -25.87 0.72
N LYS A 8 -7.60 -26.40 1.78
CA LYS A 8 -8.43 -25.61 2.73
C LYS A 8 -7.61 -24.54 3.48
N ARG A 9 -6.35 -24.81 3.81
CA ARG A 9 -5.49 -23.89 4.57
C ARG A 9 -4.89 -22.76 3.72
N ARG A 10 -4.77 -22.96 2.40
CA ARG A 10 -4.31 -21.95 1.42
C ARG A 10 -5.41 -21.03 0.89
N PHE A 11 -6.66 -21.26 1.28
CA PHE A 11 -7.75 -20.36 0.93
C PHE A 11 -8.08 -19.38 2.06
N SER A 12 -7.73 -19.69 3.31
CA SER A 12 -8.13 -18.85 4.45
C SER A 12 -7.29 -17.57 4.59
N PHE A 13 -5.99 -17.61 4.28
CA PHE A 13 -5.11 -16.46 4.51
C PHE A 13 -5.24 -15.41 3.41
N GLU A 14 -5.25 -15.83 2.14
CA GLU A 14 -5.44 -14.96 0.99
C GLU A 14 -6.81 -14.28 1.03
N VAL A 15 -7.86 -15.02 1.40
CA VAL A 15 -9.20 -14.45 1.62
C VAL A 15 -9.18 -13.45 2.77
N LEU A 16 -8.49 -13.75 3.87
CA LEU A 16 -8.32 -12.79 4.97
C LEU A 16 -7.64 -11.50 4.49
N LEU A 17 -6.55 -11.59 3.72
CA LEU A 17 -5.87 -10.41 3.17
C LEU A 17 -6.79 -9.60 2.26
N VAL A 18 -7.57 -10.25 1.40
CA VAL A 18 -8.56 -9.57 0.55
C VAL A 18 -9.66 -8.92 1.38
N ILE A 19 -10.16 -9.58 2.42
CA ILE A 19 -11.14 -9.00 3.34
C ILE A 19 -10.56 -7.79 4.06
N LEU A 20 -9.31 -7.86 4.53
CA LEU A 20 -8.64 -6.73 5.18
C LEU A 20 -8.45 -5.57 4.20
N LEU A 21 -8.04 -5.84 2.97
CA LEU A 21 -7.84 -4.82 1.93
C LEU A 21 -9.16 -4.14 1.55
N LEU A 22 -10.20 -4.92 1.27
CA LEU A 22 -11.52 -4.39 0.94
C LEU A 22 -12.17 -3.69 2.15
N GLY A 23 -12.06 -4.27 3.33
CA GLY A 23 -12.62 -3.73 4.57
C GLY A 23 -11.98 -2.41 4.96
N SER A 24 -10.65 -2.32 4.93
CA SER A 24 -9.93 -1.06 5.17
C SER A 24 -10.24 -0.02 4.10
N GLY A 25 -10.24 -0.39 2.81
CA GLY A 25 -10.61 0.50 1.72
C GLY A 25 -12.04 1.07 1.85
N LEU A 26 -13.02 0.22 2.19
CA LEU A 26 -14.39 0.65 2.42
C LEU A 26 -14.53 1.53 3.66
N ALA A 27 -13.87 1.17 4.77
CA ALA A 27 -13.87 1.99 5.98
C ALA A 27 -13.31 3.39 5.68
N MET A 28 -12.22 3.46 4.92
CA MET A 28 -11.61 4.73 4.52
C MET A 28 -12.53 5.55 3.60
N TYR A 29 -13.22 4.89 2.67
CA TYR A 29 -14.19 5.54 1.80
C TYR A 29 -15.36 6.14 2.60
N PHE A 30 -16.01 5.36 3.47
CA PHE A 30 -17.20 5.85 4.19
C PHE A 30 -16.89 6.91 5.25
N TRP A 31 -15.64 7.04 5.70
CA TRP A 31 -15.22 8.12 6.59
C TRP A 31 -14.82 9.42 5.88
N GLY A 32 -14.97 9.48 4.56
CA GLY A 32 -14.83 10.72 3.79
C GLY A 32 -13.38 11.13 3.51
N PHE A 33 -12.46 10.18 3.48
CA PHE A 33 -11.02 10.40 3.25
C PHE A 33 -10.66 10.61 1.77
N HIS A 34 -11.53 11.30 1.02
CA HIS A 34 -11.38 11.42 -0.45
C HIS A 34 -10.37 12.48 -0.88
N ASN A 35 -10.06 13.43 0.02
CA ASN A 35 -9.11 14.51 -0.20
C ASN A 35 -7.89 14.34 0.71
N SER A 36 -7.13 13.26 0.51
CA SER A 36 -5.82 13.05 1.12
C SER A 36 -4.71 13.23 0.09
N LEU A 37 -3.46 13.38 0.56
CA LEU A 37 -2.30 13.36 -0.35
C LEU A 37 -2.12 11.97 -0.95
N ASP A 38 -2.45 10.91 -0.22
CA ASP A 38 -2.29 9.50 -0.61
C ASP A 38 -3.21 9.07 -1.76
N ALA A 39 -4.35 9.77 -1.92
CA ALA A 39 -5.25 9.57 -3.05
C ALA A 39 -4.67 10.06 -4.40
N ARG A 40 -3.54 10.78 -4.38
CA ARG A 40 -2.90 11.33 -5.58
C ARG A 40 -1.78 10.42 -6.07
N PHE A 41 -1.59 10.35 -7.39
CA PHE A 41 -0.45 9.64 -7.98
C PHE A 41 0.88 10.37 -7.76
N TYR A 42 0.82 11.69 -7.65
CA TYR A 42 1.96 12.58 -7.46
C TYR A 42 1.49 13.94 -6.95
N TYR A 43 2.36 14.64 -6.24
CA TYR A 43 2.21 16.05 -5.87
C TYR A 43 3.58 16.68 -5.66
N SER A 44 3.68 17.98 -5.91
CA SER A 44 4.87 18.78 -5.62
C SER A 44 4.96 19.14 -4.14
N GLN A 45 6.15 19.53 -3.68
CA GLN A 45 6.36 20.00 -2.30
C GLN A 45 5.47 21.23 -1.96
N GLY A 46 5.26 22.13 -2.93
CA GLY A 46 4.39 23.29 -2.73
C GLY A 46 2.91 22.93 -2.65
N GLU A 47 2.48 21.79 -3.21
CA GLU A 47 1.12 21.27 -3.04
C GLU A 47 0.95 20.60 -1.69
N SER A 48 1.92 19.80 -1.22
CA SER A 48 1.86 19.20 0.11
C SER A 48 1.85 20.26 1.20
N LEU A 49 2.66 21.31 1.07
CA LEU A 49 2.67 22.42 2.03
C LEU A 49 1.30 23.08 2.13
N ARG A 50 0.74 23.51 0.98
CA ARG A 50 -0.59 24.13 0.92
C ARG A 50 -1.69 23.21 1.44
N PHE A 51 -1.55 21.90 1.23
CA PHE A 51 -2.47 20.92 1.77
C PHE A 51 -2.43 20.92 3.30
N PHE A 52 -1.25 20.74 3.91
CA PHE A 52 -1.12 20.68 5.36
C PHE A 52 -1.47 22.01 6.05
N GLU A 53 -1.12 23.15 5.46
CA GLU A 53 -1.50 24.49 5.97
C GLU A 53 -3.02 24.72 5.90
N GLY A 54 -3.70 24.10 4.95
CA GLY A 54 -5.14 24.20 4.76
C GLY A 54 -5.96 23.33 5.72
N LEU A 55 -5.33 22.42 6.48
CA LEU A 55 -6.06 21.51 7.36
C LEU A 55 -6.54 22.22 8.62
N THR A 56 -7.83 22.09 8.90
CA THR A 56 -8.40 22.38 10.21
C THR A 56 -7.98 21.31 11.24
N THR A 57 -8.10 21.62 12.53
CA THR A 57 -7.81 20.65 13.61
C THR A 57 -8.65 19.37 13.50
N VAL A 58 -9.90 19.50 13.08
CA VAL A 58 -10.79 18.35 12.85
C VAL A 58 -10.30 17.48 11.69
N GLU A 59 -9.80 18.10 10.63
CA GLU A 59 -9.25 17.38 9.47
C GLU A 59 -7.92 16.70 9.79
N VAL A 60 -7.06 17.33 10.60
CA VAL A 60 -5.83 16.68 11.11
C VAL A 60 -6.16 15.39 11.86
N GLU A 61 -7.14 15.41 12.76
CA GLU A 61 -7.54 14.21 13.52
C GLU A 61 -8.24 13.15 12.66
N LYS A 62 -8.93 13.58 11.60
CA LYS A 62 -9.45 12.65 10.59
C LYS A 62 -8.29 12.03 9.80
N TYR A 63 -7.32 12.82 9.37
CA TYR A 63 -6.21 12.35 8.56
C TYR A 63 -5.32 11.37 9.36
N LYS A 64 -5.01 11.66 10.63
CA LYS A 64 -4.31 10.72 11.50
C LYS A 64 -5.00 9.36 11.60
N ARG A 65 -6.33 9.34 11.66
CA ARG A 65 -7.09 8.08 11.67
C ARG A 65 -6.98 7.36 10.34
N GLN A 66 -7.08 8.06 9.21
CA GLN A 66 -6.85 7.48 7.90
C GLN A 66 -5.48 6.80 7.81
N GLU A 67 -4.41 7.47 8.21
CA GLU A 67 -3.04 6.92 8.19
C GLU A 67 -2.92 5.62 9.02
N ILE A 68 -3.68 5.50 10.11
CA ILE A 68 -3.74 4.26 10.90
C ILE A 68 -4.37 3.12 10.08
N PHE A 69 -5.43 3.39 9.32
CA PHE A 69 -6.05 2.41 8.42
C PHE A 69 -5.14 2.09 7.23
N ASP A 70 -4.35 3.05 6.75
CA ASP A 70 -3.38 2.81 5.69
C ASP A 70 -2.32 1.78 6.10
N PHE A 71 -1.87 1.73 7.37
CA PHE A 71 -0.99 0.64 7.81
C PHE A 71 -1.62 -0.75 7.64
N LEU A 72 -2.92 -0.89 7.92
CA LEU A 72 -3.63 -2.15 7.72
C LEU A 72 -3.77 -2.48 6.24
N PHE A 73 -4.10 -1.48 5.42
CA PHE A 73 -4.19 -1.61 3.97
C PHE A 73 -2.83 -2.04 3.38
N ILE A 74 -1.74 -1.38 3.81
CA ILE A 74 -0.37 -1.65 3.39
C ILE A 74 0.06 -3.06 3.74
N ALA A 75 -0.18 -3.49 4.98
CA ALA A 75 0.12 -4.86 5.40
C ALA A 75 -0.64 -5.89 4.54
N ALA A 76 -1.92 -5.62 4.26
CA ALA A 76 -2.77 -6.52 3.49
C ALA A 76 -2.29 -6.66 2.04
N TYR A 77 -2.10 -5.55 1.31
CA TYR A 77 -1.70 -5.63 -0.10
C TYR A 77 -0.25 -6.09 -0.26
N SER A 78 0.66 -5.70 0.63
CA SER A 78 2.06 -6.15 0.59
C SER A 78 2.16 -7.67 0.80
N GLY A 79 1.38 -8.18 1.77
CA GLY A 79 1.23 -9.61 1.99
C GLY A 79 0.70 -10.33 0.75
N LEU A 80 -0.28 -9.74 0.07
CA LEU A 80 -0.85 -10.29 -1.16
C LEU A 80 0.17 -10.33 -2.31
N PHE A 81 0.94 -9.26 -2.53
CA PHE A 81 1.98 -9.21 -3.55
C PHE A 81 3.09 -10.24 -3.32
N VAL A 82 3.62 -10.32 -2.10
CA VAL A 82 4.62 -11.33 -1.73
C VAL A 82 4.06 -12.73 -1.95
N ARG A 83 2.79 -12.95 -1.62
CA ARG A 83 2.15 -14.25 -1.75
C ARG A 83 2.00 -14.65 -3.21
N VAL A 84 1.47 -13.77 -4.05
CA VAL A 84 1.31 -14.01 -5.49
C VAL A 84 2.65 -14.27 -6.16
N LEU A 85 3.68 -13.46 -5.87
CA LEU A 85 5.03 -13.70 -6.38
C LEU A 85 5.63 -15.01 -5.83
N GLY A 86 5.32 -15.37 -4.58
CA GLY A 86 5.68 -16.65 -3.99
C GLY A 86 5.07 -17.86 -4.69
N LEU A 87 3.85 -17.74 -5.21
CA LEU A 87 3.18 -18.78 -6.00
C LEU A 87 3.78 -18.88 -7.41
N LEU A 88 4.13 -17.75 -8.03
CA LEU A 88 4.76 -17.69 -9.35
C LEU A 88 6.22 -18.18 -9.32
N PHE A 89 6.96 -17.85 -8.25
CA PHE A 89 8.40 -18.11 -8.13
C PHE A 89 8.75 -18.79 -6.80
N PRO A 90 8.34 -20.05 -6.56
CA PRO A 90 8.43 -20.70 -5.25
C PRO A 90 9.86 -20.87 -4.73
N LYS A 91 10.87 -20.90 -5.61
CA LYS A 91 12.29 -21.07 -5.23
C LYS A 91 13.12 -19.78 -5.23
N LYS A 92 12.59 -18.65 -5.74
CA LYS A 92 13.38 -17.42 -5.92
C LYS A 92 13.03 -16.38 -4.85
N LEU A 93 13.68 -16.43 -3.68
CA LEU A 93 13.37 -15.57 -2.54
C LEU A 93 13.40 -14.08 -2.90
N LEU A 94 14.43 -13.64 -3.64
CA LEU A 94 14.58 -12.24 -4.07
C LEU A 94 13.36 -11.74 -4.85
N LEU A 95 12.82 -12.54 -5.78
CA LEU A 95 11.63 -12.16 -6.55
C LEU A 95 10.37 -12.09 -5.70
N LYS A 96 10.27 -12.88 -4.62
CA LYS A 96 9.14 -12.77 -3.68
C LYS A 96 9.20 -11.47 -2.90
N SER A 97 10.40 -11.11 -2.45
CA SER A 97 10.65 -9.88 -1.69
C SER A 97 10.38 -8.61 -2.49
N LEU A 98 10.43 -8.66 -3.83
CA LEU A 98 10.01 -7.53 -4.67
C LEU A 98 8.55 -7.11 -4.40
N GLY A 99 7.70 -8.03 -3.94
CA GLY A 99 6.32 -7.70 -3.54
C GLY A 99 6.22 -6.77 -2.33
N LEU A 100 7.28 -6.62 -1.53
CA LEU A 100 7.33 -5.70 -0.40
C LEU A 100 7.73 -4.28 -0.80
N VAL A 101 8.35 -4.10 -1.97
CA VAL A 101 8.93 -2.79 -2.35
C VAL A 101 7.90 -1.67 -2.35
N PRO A 102 6.69 -1.83 -2.94
CA PRO A 102 5.69 -0.77 -2.89
C PRO A 102 5.24 -0.49 -1.45
N GLY A 103 5.05 -1.54 -0.65
CA GLY A 103 4.68 -1.44 0.77
C GLY A 103 5.69 -0.69 1.62
N VAL A 104 7.00 -0.89 1.38
CA VAL A 104 8.04 -0.14 2.09
C VAL A 104 7.97 1.35 1.78
N LEU A 105 7.77 1.72 0.50
CA LEU A 105 7.63 3.12 0.10
C LEU A 105 6.37 3.76 0.69
N ASP A 106 5.27 3.02 0.72
CA ASP A 106 4.01 3.45 1.32
C ASP A 106 4.16 3.66 2.84
N VAL A 107 4.82 2.74 3.55
CA VAL A 107 5.12 2.92 4.99
C VAL A 107 5.97 4.17 5.21
N ILE A 108 6.97 4.44 4.37
CA ILE A 108 7.79 5.66 4.48
C ILE A 108 6.91 6.90 4.32
N GLU A 109 6.02 6.92 3.33
CA GLU A 109 5.08 8.03 3.13
C GLU A 109 4.14 8.20 4.32
N THR A 110 3.41 7.15 4.71
CA THR A 110 2.45 7.16 5.82
C THR A 110 3.10 7.58 7.14
N VAL A 111 4.28 7.05 7.46
CA VAL A 111 5.02 7.48 8.66
C VAL A 111 5.41 8.94 8.57
N THR A 112 5.88 9.40 7.40
CA THR A 112 6.28 10.80 7.22
C THR A 112 5.08 11.74 7.37
N ILE A 113 3.93 11.41 6.77
CA ILE A 113 2.67 12.16 6.93
C ILE A 113 2.27 12.19 8.41
N MET A 114 2.29 11.05 9.10
CA MET A 114 1.98 11.00 10.53
C MET A 114 2.91 11.88 11.37
N LEU A 115 4.22 11.89 11.09
CA LEU A 115 5.16 12.76 11.79
C LEU A 115 4.85 14.25 11.55
N VAL A 116 4.43 14.62 10.34
CA VAL A 116 3.98 15.98 10.02
C VAL A 116 2.72 16.34 10.82
N LEU A 117 1.71 15.46 10.81
CA LEU A 117 0.44 15.67 11.51
C LEU A 117 0.61 15.71 13.05
N LEU A 118 1.67 15.10 13.58
CA LEU A 118 2.05 15.17 14.99
C LEU A 118 2.93 16.39 15.32
N GLY A 119 3.33 17.19 14.33
CA GLY A 119 4.21 18.34 14.51
C GLY A 119 5.66 17.97 14.86
N ILE A 120 6.07 16.72 14.63
CA ILE A 120 7.42 16.22 14.92
C ILE A 120 8.41 16.65 13.82
N VAL A 121 7.96 16.68 12.56
CA VAL A 121 8.75 17.12 11.41
C VAL A 121 8.07 18.32 10.72
N PRO A 122 8.80 19.11 9.91
CA PRO A 122 8.24 20.28 9.23
C PRO A 122 7.09 19.92 8.27
N LEU A 123 6.16 20.86 8.04
CA LEU A 123 4.96 20.71 7.19
C LEU A 123 5.23 20.30 5.73
N ALA A 124 6.46 20.42 5.25
CA ALA A 124 6.84 20.02 3.90
C ALA A 124 8.14 19.21 3.90
N PRO A 125 8.09 17.95 4.35
CA PRO A 125 9.28 17.10 4.33
C PRO A 125 9.75 16.96 2.88
N LEU A 126 11.04 17.26 2.66
CA LEU A 126 11.66 17.20 1.35
C LEU A 126 11.49 15.79 0.79
N GLY A 127 10.89 15.69 -0.40
CA GLY A 127 10.79 14.43 -1.14
C GLY A 127 9.52 13.60 -0.92
N LEU A 128 8.52 14.07 -0.15
CA LEU A 128 7.29 13.29 0.06
C LEU A 128 6.61 12.89 -1.27
N GLY A 129 6.41 13.85 -2.18
CA GLY A 129 5.85 13.56 -3.50
C GLY A 129 6.71 12.65 -4.39
N PHE A 130 8.04 12.61 -4.17
CA PHE A 130 8.91 11.64 -4.83
C PHE A 130 8.66 10.23 -4.29
N VAL A 131 8.47 10.07 -2.98
CA VAL A 131 8.10 8.79 -2.35
C VAL A 131 6.74 8.33 -2.88
N THR A 132 5.74 9.22 -2.97
CA THR A 132 4.42 8.92 -3.57
C THR A 132 4.56 8.45 -5.02
N GLY A 133 5.32 9.18 -5.84
CA GLY A 133 5.54 8.78 -7.23
C GLY A 133 6.24 7.42 -7.33
N ALA A 134 7.26 7.21 -6.50
CA ALA A 134 8.01 5.96 -6.46
C ALA A 134 7.15 4.77 -6.04
N LYS A 135 6.26 4.91 -5.04
CA LYS A 135 5.37 3.82 -4.61
C LYS A 135 4.42 3.39 -5.72
N TRP A 136 3.85 4.34 -6.45
CA TRP A 136 2.93 4.05 -7.57
C TRP A 136 3.65 3.38 -8.73
N VAL A 137 4.84 3.87 -9.10
CA VAL A 137 5.68 3.24 -10.12
C VAL A 137 6.06 1.82 -9.70
N ALA A 138 6.50 1.62 -8.46
CA ALA A 138 6.85 0.30 -7.93
C ALA A 138 5.64 -0.66 -7.96
N SER A 139 4.46 -0.21 -7.52
CA SER A 139 3.21 -0.99 -7.59
C SER A 139 2.88 -1.39 -9.02
N GLY A 140 2.94 -0.45 -9.97
CA GLY A 140 2.69 -0.72 -11.39
C GLY A 140 3.66 -1.73 -11.98
N LEU A 141 4.95 -1.62 -11.64
CA LEU A 141 5.99 -2.57 -12.09
C LEU A 141 5.77 -3.98 -11.51
N VAL A 142 5.41 -4.09 -10.23
CA VAL A 142 5.09 -5.38 -9.59
C VAL A 142 3.87 -6.02 -10.26
N LEU A 143 2.81 -5.25 -10.50
CA LEU A 143 1.60 -5.74 -11.17
C LEU A 143 1.88 -6.18 -12.60
N LEU A 144 2.63 -5.38 -13.37
CA LEU A 144 3.04 -5.72 -14.73
C LEU A 144 3.87 -7.01 -14.74
N PHE A 145 4.82 -7.14 -13.82
CA PHE A 145 5.65 -8.32 -13.68
C PHE A 145 4.82 -9.57 -13.35
N VAL A 146 3.87 -9.46 -12.42
CA VAL A 146 2.91 -10.53 -12.09
C VAL A 146 2.08 -10.92 -13.30
N ALA A 147 1.55 -9.95 -14.05
CA ALA A 147 0.74 -10.20 -15.24
C ALA A 147 1.53 -10.95 -16.32
N VAL A 148 2.72 -10.45 -16.68
CA VAL A 148 3.60 -11.07 -17.69
C VAL A 148 4.01 -12.49 -17.26
N ALA A 149 4.41 -12.68 -16.00
CA ALA A 149 4.79 -13.99 -15.48
C ALA A 149 3.62 -14.98 -15.49
N SER A 150 2.42 -14.52 -15.17
CA SER A 150 1.21 -15.34 -15.16
C SER A 150 0.81 -15.80 -16.56
N VAL A 151 0.93 -14.93 -17.56
CA VAL A 151 0.69 -15.29 -18.97
C VAL A 151 1.70 -16.32 -19.45
N ARG A 152 3.01 -16.08 -19.25
CA ARG A 152 4.07 -17.01 -19.70
C ARG A 152 3.90 -18.42 -19.12
N ARG A 153 3.46 -18.53 -17.86
CA ARG A 153 3.26 -19.83 -17.20
C ARG A 153 2.05 -20.60 -17.76
N LYS A 154 1.08 -19.96 -18.40
CA LYS A 154 -0.05 -20.65 -19.04
C LYS A 154 0.33 -21.32 -20.37
N PHE A 155 1.45 -20.92 -20.97
CA PHE A 155 1.90 -21.42 -22.27
C PHE A 155 3.08 -22.41 -22.17
N ILE A 156 3.43 -22.83 -20.95
CA ILE A 156 4.45 -23.85 -20.66
C ILE A 156 3.74 -24.97 -19.89
#